data_AF-A0A699J0J7-F1
#
_entry.id   AF-A0A699J0J7-F1
#
_cell.length_a   1.000
_cell.length_b   1.000
_cell.length_c   1.000
_cell.angle_alpha   90.00
_cell.angle_beta   90.00
_cell.angle_gamma   90.00
#
_symmetry.space_group_name_H-M   'P 1'
#
loop_
_entity.id
_entity.type
_entity.pdbx_description
1 polymer ?
#
loop_
_entity_poly.entity_id
_entity_poly.type
_entity_poly.pdbx_seq_one_letter_code
_entity_poly.pdbx_strand_id
1 'polypeptide(L)'
;MIQLVILRVSGYRTAVRLCDPKKKEAIHDEIGFIMGNYMWVIFDLTLGCKPLGFKWIFKRKMKVDGTIDKFKARFVAQGYRQKEGIDYFDTYALVARITTIRLLLALAAIHNLVIHQMNIKIRLLNGDLYEEVYMKQPKGFVMPGNEHK
;
A
#
# COMPACT_ATOMS: atom_id res chain seq x y z
N MET A 1 7.13 4.95 5.03
CA MET A 1 7.63 3.66 5.57
C MET A 1 6.44 2.76 5.85
N ILE A 2 6.38 1.55 5.27
CA ILE A 2 5.18 0.79 4.83
C ILE A 2 4.30 0.19 5.93
N GLN A 3 3.03 0.56 5.89
CA GLN A 3 1.92 -0.08 6.56
C GLN A 3 1.25 -0.95 5.51
N LEU A 4 1.29 -2.25 5.74
CA LEU A 4 0.69 -3.19 4.84
C LEU A 4 -0.83 -3.19 5.03
N VAL A 5 -1.55 -2.47 4.18
CA VAL A 5 -3.01 -2.56 4.12
C VAL A 5 -3.39 -3.90 3.50
N ILE A 6 -3.89 -4.83 4.32
CA ILE A 6 -4.60 -6.03 3.83
C ILE A 6 -5.92 -5.56 3.21
N LEU A 7 -5.90 -5.35 1.88
CA LEU A 7 -7.13 -5.11 1.14
C LEU A 7 -7.85 -6.44 0.93
N ARG A 8 -9.04 -6.61 1.52
CA ARG A 8 -9.99 -7.64 1.08
C ARG A 8 -10.46 -7.27 -0.33
N VAL A 9 -9.91 -7.95 -1.32
CA VAL A 9 -10.11 -7.66 -2.74
C VAL A 9 -11.44 -8.26 -3.22
N SER A 10 -12.55 -7.55 -3.02
CA SER A 10 -13.78 -7.82 -3.78
C SER A 10 -13.73 -7.03 -5.09
N GLY A 11 -13.59 -7.73 -6.22
CA GLY A 11 -13.76 -7.14 -7.57
C GLY A 11 -12.51 -6.88 -8.43
N TYR A 12 -11.33 -7.43 -8.11
CA TYR A 12 -10.13 -7.24 -8.96
C TYR A 12 -9.71 -8.56 -9.65
N ARG A 13 -9.55 -8.52 -10.98
CA ARG A 13 -9.07 -9.67 -11.77
C ARG A 13 -7.60 -9.92 -11.43
N THR A 14 -7.33 -11.05 -10.78
CA THR A 14 -6.02 -11.41 -10.22
C THR A 14 -5.01 -11.93 -11.27
N ALA A 15 -5.42 -12.18 -12.51
CA ALA A 15 -4.55 -12.80 -13.50
C ALA A 15 -4.44 -11.94 -14.76
N VAL A 16 -3.33 -11.20 -14.91
CA VAL A 16 -2.94 -10.65 -16.20
C VAL A 16 -1.42 -10.76 -16.37
N ARG A 17 -0.97 -11.22 -17.55
CA ARG A 17 0.44 -11.42 -17.88
C ARG A 17 1.22 -10.09 -17.77
N LEU A 18 2.40 -10.14 -17.16
CA LEU A 18 3.34 -9.00 -16.99
C LEU A 18 3.90 -8.44 -18.33
N CYS A 19 3.61 -9.08 -19.46
CA CYS A 19 4.15 -8.71 -20.77
C CYS A 19 3.44 -7.52 -21.46
N ASP A 20 2.36 -6.98 -20.89
CA ASP A 20 1.66 -5.83 -21.48
C ASP A 20 2.43 -4.51 -21.21
N PRO A 21 2.84 -3.75 -22.24
CA PRO A 21 3.62 -2.52 -22.08
C PRO A 21 2.96 -1.50 -21.14
N LYS A 22 1.64 -1.33 -21.25
CA LYS A 22 0.89 -0.36 -20.44
C LYS A 22 0.83 -0.75 -18.95
N LYS A 23 1.03 -2.03 -18.64
CA LYS A 23 1.10 -2.52 -17.26
C LYS A 23 2.52 -2.40 -16.69
N LYS A 24 3.56 -2.49 -17.52
CA LYS A 24 4.95 -2.23 -17.11
C LYS A 24 5.10 -0.78 -16.66
N GLU A 25 4.59 0.16 -17.44
CA GLU A 25 4.57 1.58 -17.09
C GLU A 25 3.88 1.81 -15.72
N ALA A 26 2.70 1.22 -15.53
CA ALA A 26 1.99 1.31 -14.26
C ALA A 26 2.75 0.70 -13.06
N ILE A 27 3.59 -0.32 -13.28
CA ILE A 27 4.49 -0.89 -12.26
C ILE A 27 5.61 0.11 -11.94
N HIS A 28 6.26 0.69 -12.97
CA HIS A 28 7.32 1.66 -12.78
C HIS A 28 6.83 2.91 -12.03
N ASP A 29 5.64 3.41 -12.35
CA ASP A 29 5.01 4.52 -11.65
C ASP A 29 4.82 4.24 -10.16
N GLU A 30 4.28 3.06 -9.82
CA GLU A 30 4.02 2.66 -8.43
C GLU A 30 5.34 2.46 -7.67
N ILE A 31 6.33 1.79 -8.25
CA ILE A 31 7.63 1.59 -7.61
C ILE A 31 8.38 2.90 -7.44
N GLY A 32 8.39 3.76 -8.47
CA GLY A 32 8.98 5.09 -8.40
C GLY A 32 8.34 5.93 -7.29
N PHE A 33 7.02 5.84 -7.14
CA PHE A 33 6.31 6.45 -6.01
C PHE A 33 6.76 5.89 -4.66
N ILE A 34 6.84 4.57 -4.49
CA ILE A 34 7.26 3.94 -3.22
C ILE A 34 8.70 4.31 -2.84
N MET A 35 9.62 4.26 -3.82
CA MET A 35 11.03 4.64 -3.64
C MET A 35 11.18 6.13 -3.32
N GLY A 36 10.50 7.00 -4.07
CA GLY A 36 10.59 8.46 -3.89
C GLY A 36 10.00 8.95 -2.57
N ASN A 37 9.15 8.16 -1.92
CA ASN A 37 8.62 8.44 -0.58
C ASN A 37 9.47 7.80 0.54
N TYR A 38 10.69 7.34 0.24
CA TYR A 38 11.61 6.67 1.17
C TYR A 38 10.94 5.51 1.94
N MET A 39 10.01 4.82 1.27
CA MET A 39 9.29 3.72 1.90
C MET A 39 10.12 2.43 1.81
N TRP A 40 10.81 2.21 0.70
CA TRP A 40 11.70 1.06 0.51
C TRP A 40 13.15 1.47 0.40
N VAL A 41 14.00 0.63 1.00
CA VAL A 41 15.43 0.61 0.80
C VAL A 41 15.80 -0.82 0.41
N ILE A 42 16.68 -0.97 -0.57
CA ILE A 42 17.18 -2.29 -0.97
C ILE A 42 18.25 -2.68 0.03
N PHE A 43 18.11 -3.87 0.59
CA PHE A 43 18.97 -4.35 1.67
C PHE A 43 19.26 -5.84 1.50
N ASP A 44 20.43 -6.29 1.94
CA ASP A 44 20.78 -7.70 1.92
C ASP A 44 19.97 -8.46 2.96
N LEU A 45 19.33 -9.56 2.56
CA LEU A 45 18.57 -10.37 3.49
C LEU A 45 19.50 -10.98 4.54
N THR A 46 19.25 -10.66 5.81
CA THR A 46 20.00 -11.21 6.95
C THR A 46 19.69 -12.68 7.17
N LEU A 47 20.68 -13.44 7.65
CA LEU A 47 20.57 -14.88 7.88
C LEU A 47 19.44 -15.18 8.88
N GLY A 48 18.48 -16.01 8.46
CA GLY A 48 17.33 -16.43 9.28
C GLY A 48 16.06 -15.63 9.04
N CYS A 49 16.12 -14.48 8.36
CA CYS A 49 14.94 -13.71 7.99
C CYS A 49 14.22 -14.33 6.79
N LYS A 50 12.89 -14.43 6.86
CA LYS A 50 12.06 -14.86 5.73
C LYS A 50 11.40 -13.63 5.12
N PRO A 51 11.68 -13.25 3.86
CA PRO A 51 11.05 -12.08 3.25
C PRO A 51 9.58 -12.36 2.93
N LEU A 52 8.71 -11.36 3.10
CA LEU A 52 7.31 -11.41 2.69
C LEU A 52 7.21 -11.54 1.16
N GLY A 53 6.18 -12.27 0.73
CA GLY A 53 5.79 -12.28 -0.68
C GLY A 53 4.95 -11.05 -1.02
N PHE A 54 4.72 -10.82 -2.31
CA PHE A 54 3.90 -9.71 -2.82
C PHE A 54 2.86 -10.18 -3.82
N LYS A 55 1.91 -9.29 -4.08
CA LYS A 55 0.94 -9.40 -5.16
C LYS A 55 0.76 -8.05 -5.84
N TRP A 56 0.73 -8.07 -7.16
CA TRP A 56 0.32 -6.92 -7.96
C TRP A 56 -1.19 -6.92 -8.15
N ILE A 57 -1.82 -5.77 -7.90
CA ILE A 57 -3.23 -5.53 -8.19
C ILE A 57 -3.33 -4.48 -9.30
N PHE A 58 -3.95 -4.83 -10.42
CA PHE A 58 -4.15 -3.92 -11.53
C PHE A 58 -5.59 -3.44 -11.60
N LYS A 59 -5.77 -2.15 -11.92
CA LYS A 59 -7.08 -1.55 -12.20
C LYS A 59 -6.99 -0.71 -13.47
N ARG A 60 -7.93 -0.93 -14.40
CA ARG A 60 -8.15 -0.01 -15.52
C ARG A 60 -8.97 1.17 -15.03
N LYS A 61 -8.48 2.37 -15.26
CA LYS A 61 -9.27 3.59 -15.18
C LYS A 61 -9.84 3.88 -16.55
N MET A 62 -11.14 4.13 -16.59
CA MET A 62 -11.86 4.51 -17.79
C MET A 62 -12.17 6.00 -17.69
N LYS A 63 -12.17 6.70 -18.82
CA LYS A 63 -12.71 8.04 -18.95
C LYS A 63 -14.24 7.99 -18.96
N VAL A 64 -14.88 9.15 -18.90
CA VAL A 64 -16.35 9.30 -18.94
C VAL A 64 -16.93 8.76 -20.26
N ASP A 65 -16.16 8.86 -21.36
CA ASP A 65 -16.50 8.32 -22.68
C ASP A 65 -16.32 6.79 -22.81
N GLY A 66 -15.89 6.11 -21.75
CA GLY A 66 -15.66 4.66 -21.74
C GLY A 66 -14.31 4.22 -22.31
N THR A 67 -13.47 5.13 -22.80
CA THR A 67 -12.10 4.82 -23.25
C THR A 67 -11.17 4.60 -22.06
N ILE A 68 -10.05 3.87 -22.26
CA ILE A 68 -9.08 3.64 -21.18
C ILE A 68 -8.28 4.93 -20.93
N ASP A 69 -8.44 5.50 -19.74
CA ASP A 69 -7.65 6.62 -19.24
C ASP A 69 -6.22 6.16 -18.92
N LYS A 70 -6.10 5.19 -18.02
CA LYS A 70 -4.81 4.62 -17.62
C LYS A 70 -4.93 3.27 -16.93
N PHE A 71 -3.82 2.55 -16.90
CA PHE A 71 -3.65 1.39 -16.03
C PHE A 71 -3.04 1.85 -14.71
N LYS A 72 -3.60 1.40 -13.59
CA LYS A 72 -3.05 1.63 -12.27
C LYS A 72 -2.62 0.30 -11.68
N ALA A 73 -1.36 0.19 -11.30
CA ALA A 73 -0.87 -0.89 -10.46
C ALA A 73 -0.99 -0.49 -8.99
N ARG A 74 -1.08 -1.49 -8.11
CA ARG A 74 -0.89 -1.36 -6.68
C ARG A 74 -0.05 -2.51 -6.22
N PHE A 75 1.02 -2.19 -5.51
CA PHE A 75 1.85 -3.19 -4.87
C PHE A 75 1.30 -3.52 -3.49
N VAL A 76 1.12 -4.81 -3.19
CA VAL A 76 0.58 -5.26 -1.90
C VAL A 76 1.44 -6.39 -1.36
N ALA A 77 1.93 -6.26 -0.13
CA ALA A 77 2.56 -7.37 0.55
C ALA A 77 1.55 -8.44 1.01
N GLN A 78 2.02 -9.67 1.04
CA GLN A 78 1.24 -10.81 1.47
C GLN A 78 1.30 -10.92 2.99
N GLY A 79 0.29 -10.37 3.67
CA GLY A 79 0.23 -10.27 5.14
C GLY A 79 -0.20 -11.53 5.89
N TYR A 80 -0.25 -12.71 5.27
CA TYR A 80 -0.77 -13.94 5.89
C TYR A 80 0.22 -14.64 6.84
N ARG A 81 1.15 -13.89 7.45
CA ARG A 81 2.16 -14.45 8.37
C ARG A 81 1.86 -14.26 9.84
N GLN A 82 0.74 -13.62 10.16
CA GLN A 82 0.27 -13.53 11.53
C GLN A 82 0.03 -14.94 12.08
N LYS A 83 0.54 -15.19 13.27
CA LYS A 83 0.36 -16.41 14.05
C LYS A 83 -0.70 -16.17 15.11
N GLU A 84 -1.69 -17.03 15.14
CA GLU A 84 -2.70 -17.06 16.19
C GLU A 84 -2.03 -17.13 17.57
N GLY A 85 -2.44 -16.25 18.49
CA GLY A 85 -1.86 -16.15 19.84
C GLY A 85 -0.58 -15.31 19.97
N ILE A 86 -0.01 -14.77 18.87
CA ILE A 86 1.15 -13.87 18.90
C ILE A 86 0.77 -12.47 18.41
N ASP A 87 0.37 -12.34 17.16
CA ASP A 87 0.14 -11.05 16.47
C ASP A 87 -1.18 -11.04 15.66
N TYR A 88 -1.95 -12.14 15.72
CA TYR A 88 -3.20 -12.30 14.98
C TYR A 88 -4.32 -11.38 15.45
N PHE A 89 -4.37 -11.06 16.76
CA PHE A 89 -5.38 -10.17 17.33
C PHE A 89 -4.94 -8.70 17.34
N ASP A 90 -3.67 -8.43 17.05
CA ASP A 90 -3.11 -7.09 17.02
C ASP A 90 -3.50 -6.38 15.72
N THR A 91 -4.51 -5.51 15.81
CA THR A 91 -4.99 -4.71 14.67
C THR A 91 -4.46 -3.28 14.76
N TYR A 92 -3.33 -3.01 14.11
CA TYR A 92 -2.76 -1.66 13.99
C TYR A 92 -3.40 -0.88 12.84
N ALA A 93 -4.69 -0.56 12.97
CA ALA A 93 -5.36 0.36 12.05
C ALA A 93 -5.79 1.60 12.84
N LEU A 94 -5.15 2.75 12.58
CA LEU A 94 -5.59 4.03 13.12
C LEU A 94 -6.86 4.47 12.38
N VAL A 95 -7.99 3.86 12.72
CA VAL A 95 -9.30 4.27 12.23
C VAL A 95 -9.91 5.16 13.30
N ALA A 96 -10.00 6.46 13.00
CA ALA A 96 -10.75 7.37 13.84
C ALA A 96 -12.18 6.84 14.01
N ARG A 97 -12.65 6.72 15.25
CA ARG A 97 -14.00 6.25 15.54
C ARG A 97 -14.99 7.27 15.00
N ILE A 98 -16.07 6.79 14.37
CA ILE A 98 -17.12 7.67 13.82
C ILE A 98 -17.75 8.55 14.89
N THR A 99 -17.81 8.07 16.14
CA THR A 99 -18.29 8.83 17.30
C THR A 99 -17.42 10.05 17.56
N THR A 100 -16.10 9.92 17.51
CA THR A 100 -15.14 11.02 17.66
C THR A 100 -15.28 12.04 16.53
N ILE A 101 -15.44 11.58 15.29
CA ILE A 101 -15.64 12.47 14.13
C ILE A 101 -16.94 13.27 14.29
N ARG A 102 -18.03 12.63 14.71
CA ARG A 102 -19.32 13.29 14.95
C ARG A 102 -19.24 14.32 16.08
N LEU A 103 -18.53 14.00 17.16
CA LEU A 103 -18.30 14.95 18.26
C LEU A 103 -17.53 16.18 17.79
N LEU A 104 -16.47 16.00 17.01
CA LEU A 104 -15.69 17.10 16.44
C LEU A 104 -16.56 18.01 15.56
N LEU A 105 -17.40 17.41 14.71
CA LEU A 105 -18.34 18.13 13.85
C LEU A 105 -19.38 18.91 14.67
N ALA A 106 -19.92 18.31 15.73
CA ALA A 106 -20.88 18.96 16.62
C ALA A 106 -20.25 20.17 17.33
N LEU A 107 -19.02 20.04 17.83
CA LEU A 107 -18.29 21.14 18.45
C LEU A 107 -17.99 22.26 17.44
N ALA A 108 -17.55 21.91 16.23
CA ALA A 108 -17.33 22.91 15.19
C ALA A 108 -18.60 23.68 14.84
N ALA A 109 -19.75 23.01 14.78
CA ALA A 109 -21.04 23.65 14.54
C ALA A 109 -21.46 24.58 15.69
N ILE A 110 -21.31 24.14 16.95
CA ILE A 110 -21.64 24.95 18.13
C ILE A 110 -20.78 26.22 18.19
N HIS A 111 -19.51 26.11 17.83
CA HIS A 111 -18.55 27.22 17.90
C HIS A 111 -18.39 27.99 16.59
N ASN A 112 -19.23 27.74 15.57
CA ASN A 112 -19.14 28.34 14.23
C ASN A 112 -17.73 28.26 13.61
N LEU A 113 -17.06 27.11 13.75
CA LEU A 113 -15.72 26.87 13.23
C LEU A 113 -15.76 26.30 11.81
N VAL A 114 -14.80 26.71 10.99
CA VAL A 114 -14.59 26.15 9.65
C VAL A 114 -13.71 24.89 9.74
N ILE A 115 -14.17 23.80 9.13
CA ILE A 115 -13.40 22.56 9.05
C ILE A 115 -12.70 22.47 7.70
N HIS A 116 -11.38 22.31 7.73
CA HIS A 116 -10.59 22.00 6.55
C HIS A 116 -10.21 20.53 6.56
N GLN A 117 -10.52 19.82 5.48
CA GLN A 117 -10.11 18.43 5.28
C GLN A 117 -8.92 18.38 4.33
N MET A 118 -7.81 17.81 4.79
CA MET A 118 -6.66 17.51 3.94
C MET A 118 -6.61 16.01 3.66
N ASN A 119 -6.81 15.62 2.40
CA ASN A 119 -6.61 14.23 1.98
C ASN A 119 -5.15 14.05 1.55
N ILE A 120 -4.34 13.52 2.46
CA ILE A 120 -2.95 13.20 2.18
C ILE A 120 -2.93 11.95 1.28
N LYS A 121 -2.40 12.09 0.06
CA LYS A 121 -2.29 11.00 -0.92
C LYS A 121 -1.48 9.80 -0.41
N ILE A 122 -0.58 10.04 0.55
CA ILE A 122 0.25 9.03 1.18
C ILE A 122 -0.49 8.55 2.44
N ARG A 123 -1.54 7.73 2.25
CA ARG A 123 -2.25 7.15 3.40
C ARG A 123 -1.57 5.86 3.80
N LEU A 124 -0.49 6.06 4.53
CA LEU A 124 0.24 5.00 5.18
C LEU A 124 0.71 5.67 6.46
N LEU A 125 0.01 5.39 7.55
CA LEU A 125 -0.01 6.18 8.77
C LEU A 125 1.43 6.33 9.30
N ASN A 126 1.79 7.54 9.72
CA ASN A 126 3.10 7.89 10.32
C ASN A 126 3.27 7.25 11.71
N GLY A 127 3.11 5.94 11.82
CA GLY A 127 3.49 5.18 13.01
C GLY A 127 4.83 4.53 12.74
N ASP A 128 5.76 4.65 13.69
CA ASP A 128 7.00 3.89 13.65
C ASP A 128 6.68 2.39 13.73
N LEU A 129 7.27 1.60 12.84
CA LEU A 129 7.27 0.14 12.99
C LEU A 129 8.42 -0.24 13.91
N TYR A 130 8.12 -0.96 14.99
CA TYR A 130 9.12 -1.54 15.87
C TYR A 130 9.79 -2.79 15.27
N GLU A 131 9.22 -3.37 14.20
CA GLU A 131 9.70 -4.59 13.57
C GLU A 131 10.27 -4.33 12.18
N GLU A 132 11.43 -4.96 11.89
CA GLU A 132 12.01 -4.98 10.55
C GLU A 132 11.30 -5.99 9.65
N VAL A 133 10.66 -5.50 8.58
CA VAL A 133 9.95 -6.33 7.62
C VAL A 133 10.70 -6.39 6.29
N TYR A 134 11.22 -7.57 5.98
CA TYR A 134 11.88 -7.86 4.71
C TYR A 134 10.87 -8.30 3.65
N MET A 135 11.14 -7.96 2.39
CA MET A 135 10.23 -8.27 1.28
C MET A 135 10.98 -8.62 0.01
N LYS A 136 10.50 -9.61 -0.74
CA LYS A 136 11.11 -9.98 -2.02
C LYS A 136 10.95 -8.86 -3.06
N GLN A 137 11.97 -8.64 -3.87
CA GLN A 137 11.88 -7.71 -5.00
C GLN A 137 10.71 -8.09 -5.94
N PRO A 138 9.91 -7.11 -6.40
CA PRO A 138 8.78 -7.35 -7.27
C PRO A 138 9.19 -7.95 -8.62
N LYS A 139 8.41 -8.91 -9.13
CA LYS A 139 8.53 -9.32 -10.54
C LYS A 139 8.17 -8.12 -11.41
N GLY A 140 9.05 -7.78 -12.35
CA GLY A 140 8.96 -6.56 -13.18
C GLY A 140 9.76 -5.37 -12.63
N PHE A 141 10.37 -5.51 -11.45
CA PHE A 141 11.30 -4.53 -10.89
C PHE A 141 12.41 -5.26 -10.13
N VAL A 142 13.51 -5.55 -10.83
CA VAL A 142 14.74 -6.08 -10.23
C VAL A 142 15.83 -5.07 -10.51
N MET A 143 16.50 -4.59 -9.46
CA MET A 143 17.58 -3.62 -9.63
C MET A 143 18.84 -4.32 -10.16
N PRO A 144 19.41 -3.84 -11.29
CA PRO A 144 20.65 -4.40 -11.82
C PRO A 144 21.75 -4.37 -10.77
N GLY A 145 22.44 -5.50 -10.55
CA GLY A 145 23.48 -5.64 -9.52
C GLY A 145 22.98 -5.97 -8.11
N ASN A 146 21.66 -5.90 -7.87
CA ASN A 146 21.04 -6.28 -6.60
C ASN A 146 20.05 -7.44 -6.78
N GLU A 147 20.24 -8.27 -7.80
CA GLU A 147 19.24 -9.30 -8.17
C GLU A 147 18.98 -10.34 -7.08
N HIS A 148 19.96 -10.53 -6.19
CA HIS A 148 19.91 -11.49 -5.08
C HIS A 148 19.44 -10.88 -3.74
N LYS A 149 19.16 -9.57 -3.71
CA LYS A 149 18.71 -8.84 -2.52
C LYS A 149 17.19 -8.88 -2.36
#